data_AF-E4TU53-F1
#
_entry.id   AF-E4TU53-F1
#
_cell.length_a   1.000
_cell.length_b   1.000
_cell.length_c   1.000
_cell.angle_alpha   90.00
_cell.angle_beta   90.00
_cell.angle_gamma   90.00
#
_symmetry.space_group_name_H-M   'P 1'
#
loop_
_entity.id
_entity.type
_entity.pdbx_description
1 polymer ?
#
loop_
_entity_poly.entity_id
_entity_poly.type
_entity_poly.pdbx_seq_one_letter_code
_entity_poly.pdbx_strand_id
1 'polypeptide(L)'
;MKYKIIISTLLIFTVIFNVKSQKVEQSIPEKTRILFLFDASGSMLAKWGNELRIDAAKRVLTDLVDSLRVNNKVELALRPYGHLTPAKERNCQDTKLEIPFAPNNNDRIIDRLKYIYPRGTTPIAYSLEQSAKDFPKDNNYRNIIIIITDGIESCDGDPCAVSLELQKKDIFLRPFVIGLGMEEKFAAEFECMGEYFNAKDISAFQAVLNGILDQSLSKTTASVELLDQNGKPVEKDVNVSFINSFTGISEFDFIHFRDRNGKPDTVEVDPVLSYDVIVNTVPPVVKRNVYLKGGTHNVIDIKTPQGNLNVRQKNTFEYDRDVQILIKKSSGSEIINNQAINSDQKYLMGSYDLEILTLPKIEMNNIKIRQGETRNIEIPAPGRINMVYSSKGIGSLYSINENGRQQWIKKLDLRGDKASFGIQPGKYKYVFRSDRAMGSKYTQIKEFTVQSGQTLNIKIY
;
A
#
# COMPACT_ATOMS: atom_id res chain seq x y z
N MET A 1 73.61 -25.85 28.34
CA MET A 1 72.36 -26.52 27.93
C MET A 1 71.29 -25.45 27.73
N LYS A 2 70.68 -25.42 26.53
CA LYS A 2 69.82 -24.33 26.03
C LYS A 2 68.37 -24.50 26.52
N TYR A 3 67.80 -23.45 27.10
CA TYR A 3 66.36 -23.34 27.39
C TYR A 3 65.58 -23.12 26.08
N LYS A 4 64.65 -24.03 25.75
CA LYS A 4 63.71 -23.88 24.63
C LYS A 4 62.47 -23.10 25.10
N ILE A 5 62.29 -21.91 24.55
CA ILE A 5 61.06 -21.11 24.63
C ILE A 5 60.03 -21.76 23.70
N ILE A 6 58.90 -22.22 24.26
CA ILE A 6 57.74 -22.69 23.49
C ILE A 6 56.87 -21.47 23.22
N ILE A 7 56.90 -20.98 21.98
CA ILE A 7 55.97 -19.96 21.49
C ILE A 7 54.66 -20.67 21.17
N SER A 8 53.65 -20.45 22.01
CA SER A 8 52.27 -20.88 21.77
C SER A 8 51.63 -19.93 20.75
N THR A 9 51.59 -20.33 19.48
CA THR A 9 50.84 -19.65 18.42
C THR A 9 49.34 -19.83 18.66
N LEU A 10 48.69 -18.77 19.17
CA LEU A 10 47.25 -18.66 19.30
C LEU A 10 46.64 -18.49 17.89
N LEU A 11 46.15 -19.60 17.33
CA LEU A 11 45.44 -19.61 16.04
C LEU A 11 44.05 -18.97 16.24
N ILE A 12 43.92 -17.69 15.88
CA ILE A 12 42.62 -17.00 15.84
C ILE A 12 41.82 -17.62 14.71
N PHE A 13 40.89 -18.50 15.05
CA PHE A 13 39.89 -19.05 14.13
C PHE A 13 38.89 -17.93 13.82
N THR A 14 39.13 -17.17 12.76
CA THR A 14 38.14 -16.26 12.17
C THR A 14 36.97 -17.10 11.67
N VAL A 15 35.91 -17.17 12.48
CA VAL A 15 34.61 -17.69 12.04
C VAL A 15 34.08 -16.74 10.97
N ILE A 16 34.30 -17.09 9.71
CA ILE A 16 33.63 -16.45 8.57
C ILE A 16 32.17 -16.88 8.67
N PHE A 17 31.35 -16.05 9.31
CA PHE A 17 29.91 -16.13 9.16
C PHE A 17 29.61 -15.92 7.68
N ASN A 18 29.34 -17.03 6.99
CA ASN A 18 28.71 -16.98 5.68
C ASN A 18 27.33 -16.36 5.91
N VAL A 19 27.22 -15.06 5.63
CA VAL A 19 25.94 -14.39 5.48
C VAL A 19 25.26 -15.10 4.31
N LYS A 20 24.37 -16.05 4.62
CA LYS A 20 23.50 -16.64 3.61
C LYS A 20 22.74 -15.48 2.98
N SER A 21 22.97 -15.23 1.70
CA SER A 21 22.18 -14.29 0.90
C SER A 21 20.71 -14.59 1.14
N GLN A 22 19.93 -13.57 1.49
CA GLN A 22 18.48 -13.70 1.56
C GLN A 22 17.97 -14.11 0.16
N LYS A 23 16.98 -15.00 0.12
CA LYS A 23 16.35 -15.44 -1.12
C LYS A 23 15.35 -14.37 -1.54
N VAL A 24 15.30 -14.06 -2.84
CA VAL A 24 14.26 -13.19 -3.40
C VAL A 24 12.92 -13.90 -3.24
N GLU A 25 11.98 -13.26 -2.54
CA GLU A 25 10.67 -13.82 -2.20
C GLU A 25 9.58 -13.44 -3.22
N GLN A 26 9.84 -12.47 -4.09
CA GLN A 26 8.93 -12.08 -5.18
C GLN A 26 8.71 -13.25 -6.14
N SER A 27 7.46 -13.71 -6.26
CA SER A 27 7.04 -14.74 -7.21
C SER A 27 5.95 -14.23 -8.14
N ILE A 28 6.27 -14.04 -9.41
CA ILE A 28 5.29 -13.71 -10.45
C ILE A 28 4.95 -15.02 -11.18
N PRO A 29 3.68 -15.33 -11.44
CA PRO A 29 3.30 -16.49 -12.23
C PRO A 29 4.03 -16.51 -13.58
N GLU A 30 4.76 -17.59 -13.86
CA GLU A 30 5.52 -17.71 -15.11
C GLU A 30 4.68 -18.15 -16.31
N LYS A 31 3.48 -18.70 -16.07
CA LYS A 31 2.60 -19.23 -17.11
C LYS A 31 1.31 -18.43 -17.18
N THR A 32 0.67 -18.47 -18.35
CA THR A 32 -0.56 -17.71 -18.61
C THR A 32 -1.63 -18.63 -19.20
N ARG A 33 -2.86 -18.51 -18.72
CA ARG A 33 -4.06 -19.09 -19.33
C ARG A 33 -4.89 -17.99 -19.97
N ILE A 34 -5.19 -18.15 -21.25
CA ILE A 34 -6.03 -17.22 -22.00
C ILE A 34 -7.30 -17.93 -22.43
N LEU A 35 -8.44 -17.47 -21.91
CA LEU A 35 -9.75 -17.87 -22.40
C LEU A 35 -10.26 -16.82 -23.39
N PHE A 36 -10.50 -17.24 -24.63
CA PHE A 36 -11.18 -16.42 -25.62
C PHE A 36 -12.68 -16.50 -25.42
N LEU A 37 -13.27 -15.38 -25.01
CA LEU A 37 -14.72 -15.20 -24.92
C LEU A 37 -15.21 -14.56 -26.23
N PHE A 38 -15.79 -15.37 -27.11
CA PHE A 38 -16.00 -15.02 -28.51
C PHE A 38 -17.47 -14.71 -28.81
N ASP A 39 -17.76 -13.49 -29.26
CA ASP A 39 -19.09 -13.10 -29.68
C ASP A 39 -19.49 -13.77 -30.99
N ALA A 40 -20.55 -14.56 -30.92
CA ALA A 40 -21.24 -15.13 -32.06
C ALA A 40 -22.75 -14.88 -31.94
N SER A 41 -23.14 -13.71 -31.44
CA SER A 41 -24.51 -13.24 -31.42
C SER A 41 -24.93 -12.67 -32.79
N GLY A 42 -26.23 -12.51 -33.02
CA GLY A 42 -26.76 -12.06 -34.30
C GLY A 42 -26.23 -10.69 -34.76
N SER A 43 -25.80 -9.80 -33.85
CA SER A 43 -25.20 -8.50 -34.20
C SER A 43 -23.92 -8.64 -35.03
N MET A 44 -23.17 -9.72 -34.83
CA MET A 44 -21.93 -10.02 -35.56
C MET A 44 -22.14 -10.29 -37.07
N LEU A 45 -23.38 -10.42 -37.53
CA LEU A 45 -23.75 -10.45 -38.96
C LEU A 45 -23.79 -9.05 -39.60
N ALA A 46 -23.61 -7.98 -38.82
CA ALA A 46 -23.48 -6.64 -39.37
C ALA A 46 -22.17 -6.49 -40.17
N LYS A 47 -22.20 -5.57 -41.14
CA LYS A 47 -21.02 -5.25 -41.95
C LYS A 47 -20.03 -4.40 -41.15
N TRP A 48 -18.75 -4.65 -41.37
CA TRP A 48 -17.64 -3.80 -40.96
C TRP A 48 -16.74 -3.54 -42.17
N GLY A 49 -16.85 -2.33 -42.74
CA GLY A 49 -16.26 -2.04 -44.04
C GLY A 49 -16.85 -2.93 -45.14
N ASN A 50 -15.99 -3.78 -45.74
CA ASN A 50 -16.35 -4.67 -46.85
C ASN A 50 -16.60 -6.13 -46.43
N GLU A 51 -16.41 -6.49 -45.16
CA GLU A 51 -16.63 -7.84 -44.63
C GLU A 51 -17.65 -7.84 -43.49
N LEU A 52 -18.06 -9.03 -43.01
CA LEU A 52 -18.90 -9.14 -41.81
C LEU A 52 -18.03 -9.04 -40.55
N ARG A 53 -18.58 -8.49 -39.46
CA ARG A 53 -17.89 -8.42 -38.16
C ARG A 53 -17.41 -9.79 -37.69
N ILE A 54 -18.24 -10.83 -37.87
CA ILE A 54 -17.87 -12.22 -37.54
C ILE A 54 -16.66 -12.72 -38.32
N ASP A 55 -16.57 -12.42 -39.62
CA ASP A 55 -15.48 -12.91 -40.46
C ASP A 55 -14.17 -12.24 -40.06
N ALA A 56 -14.23 -10.93 -39.79
CA ALA A 56 -13.12 -10.19 -39.25
C ALA A 56 -12.68 -10.75 -37.88
N ALA A 57 -13.62 -10.94 -36.95
CA ALA A 57 -13.35 -11.48 -35.62
C ALA A 57 -12.71 -12.88 -35.66
N LYS A 58 -13.19 -13.77 -36.53
CA LYS A 58 -12.62 -15.10 -36.73
C LYS A 58 -11.20 -15.06 -37.27
N ARG A 59 -10.95 -14.26 -38.31
CA ARG A 59 -9.62 -14.10 -38.90
C ARG A 59 -8.63 -13.57 -37.87
N VAL A 60 -9.05 -12.53 -37.17
CA VAL A 60 -8.32 -11.88 -36.09
C VAL A 60 -7.97 -12.85 -34.95
N LEU A 61 -8.94 -13.63 -34.46
CA LEU A 61 -8.70 -14.63 -33.43
C LEU A 61 -7.83 -15.80 -33.94
N THR A 62 -7.96 -16.17 -35.22
CA THR A 62 -7.12 -17.18 -35.85
C THR A 62 -5.65 -16.74 -35.87
N ASP A 63 -5.38 -15.50 -36.30
CA ASP A 63 -4.03 -14.94 -36.34
C ASP A 63 -3.41 -14.87 -34.92
N LEU A 64 -4.20 -14.50 -33.91
CA LEU A 64 -3.80 -14.50 -32.50
C LEU A 64 -3.45 -15.91 -32.01
N VAL A 65 -4.34 -16.85 -32.20
CA VAL A 65 -4.12 -18.23 -31.76
C VAL A 65 -2.89 -18.81 -32.45
N ASP A 66 -2.64 -18.47 -33.71
CA ASP A 66 -1.46 -18.94 -34.43
C ASP A 66 -0.17 -18.27 -33.94
N SER A 67 -0.17 -16.96 -33.64
CA SER A 67 1.00 -16.26 -33.10
C SER A 67 1.45 -16.80 -31.74
N LEU A 68 0.50 -17.33 -30.95
CA LEU A 68 0.76 -17.94 -29.64
C LEU A 68 1.35 -19.34 -29.70
N ARG A 69 1.41 -19.96 -30.88
CA ARG A 69 1.86 -21.35 -31.07
C ARG A 69 3.31 -21.59 -30.61
N VAL A 70 4.14 -20.55 -30.67
CA VAL A 70 5.57 -20.64 -30.30
C VAL A 70 5.81 -20.59 -28.79
N ASN A 71 4.79 -20.29 -27.98
CA ASN A 71 4.94 -20.08 -26.55
C ASN A 71 4.43 -21.27 -25.73
N ASN A 72 5.36 -22.03 -25.14
CA ASN A 72 5.06 -23.17 -24.29
C ASN A 72 4.58 -22.82 -22.87
N LYS A 73 4.53 -21.52 -22.51
CA LYS A 73 4.04 -21.03 -21.23
C LYS A 73 2.57 -20.60 -21.28
N VAL A 74 1.91 -20.75 -22.43
CA VAL A 74 0.52 -20.33 -22.64
C VAL A 74 -0.40 -21.53 -22.85
N GLU A 75 -1.53 -21.54 -22.13
CA GLU A 75 -2.64 -22.47 -22.32
C GLU A 75 -3.86 -21.70 -22.83
N LEU A 76 -4.54 -22.23 -23.86
CA LEU A 76 -5.64 -21.55 -24.55
C LEU A 76 -6.96 -22.30 -24.38
N ALA A 77 -8.05 -21.55 -24.30
CA ALA A 77 -9.42 -22.08 -24.31
C ALA A 77 -10.34 -21.18 -25.14
N LEU A 78 -11.48 -21.73 -25.59
CA LEU A 78 -12.48 -21.01 -26.39
C LEU A 78 -13.89 -21.24 -25.83
N ARG A 79 -14.54 -20.16 -25.40
CA ARG A 79 -15.98 -20.10 -25.09
C ARG A 79 -16.64 -19.08 -26.00
N PRO A 80 -17.42 -19.51 -26.99
CA PRO A 80 -18.31 -18.62 -27.71
C PRO A 80 -19.63 -18.43 -26.95
N TYR A 81 -20.30 -17.30 -27.23
CA TYR A 81 -21.67 -17.03 -26.78
C TYR A 81 -22.56 -16.59 -27.94
N GLY A 82 -23.87 -16.80 -27.79
CA GLY A 82 -24.87 -16.48 -28.81
C GLY A 82 -24.86 -17.42 -30.02
N HIS A 83 -24.11 -18.52 -30.02
CA HIS A 83 -23.98 -19.40 -31.19
C HIS A 83 -24.90 -20.63 -31.16
N LEU A 84 -25.57 -20.92 -30.04
CA LEU A 84 -26.34 -22.17 -29.89
C LEU A 84 -27.77 -22.01 -30.40
N THR A 85 -28.44 -20.93 -30.02
CA THR A 85 -29.89 -20.73 -30.20
C THR A 85 -30.19 -19.51 -31.08
N PRO A 86 -31.30 -19.52 -31.85
CA PRO A 86 -31.73 -18.35 -32.62
C PRO A 86 -32.09 -17.15 -31.73
N ALA A 87 -31.80 -15.92 -32.18
CA ALA A 87 -32.07 -14.69 -31.45
C ALA A 87 -33.55 -14.50 -31.04
N LYS A 88 -34.48 -15.12 -31.78
CA LYS A 88 -35.92 -15.11 -31.45
C LYS A 88 -36.23 -15.75 -30.10
N GLU A 89 -35.40 -16.69 -29.64
CA GLU A 89 -35.59 -17.37 -28.36
C GLU A 89 -35.11 -16.53 -27.17
N ARG A 90 -34.34 -15.46 -27.40
CA ARG A 90 -33.80 -14.57 -26.35
C ARG A 90 -33.13 -15.34 -25.21
N ASN A 91 -32.40 -16.38 -25.54
CA ASN A 91 -31.73 -17.21 -24.56
C ASN A 91 -30.53 -16.48 -23.93
N CYS A 92 -30.75 -15.88 -22.78
CA CYS A 92 -29.72 -15.17 -22.02
C CYS A 92 -28.71 -16.07 -21.30
N GLN A 93 -28.73 -17.37 -21.58
CA GLN A 93 -27.77 -18.36 -21.10
C GLN A 93 -27.02 -19.05 -22.25
N ASP A 94 -27.11 -18.48 -23.47
CA ASP A 94 -26.48 -19.02 -24.67
C ASP A 94 -24.96 -18.82 -24.66
N THR A 95 -24.25 -19.75 -24.02
CA THR A 95 -22.79 -19.78 -23.99
C THR A 95 -22.29 -21.20 -23.76
N LYS A 96 -21.13 -21.55 -24.32
CA LYS A 96 -20.56 -22.89 -24.13
C LYS A 96 -19.04 -22.88 -24.24
N LEU A 97 -18.39 -23.56 -23.31
CA LEU A 97 -16.97 -23.92 -23.46
C LEU A 97 -16.85 -24.96 -24.57
N GLU A 98 -16.40 -24.52 -25.73
CA GLU A 98 -16.22 -25.39 -26.90
C GLU A 98 -14.88 -26.08 -26.86
N ILE A 99 -13.84 -25.38 -26.43
CA ILE A 99 -12.48 -25.91 -26.28
C ILE A 99 -11.99 -25.60 -24.86
N PRO A 100 -11.92 -26.59 -23.95
CA PRO A 100 -11.37 -26.41 -22.61
C PRO A 100 -9.85 -26.24 -22.66
N PHE A 101 -9.25 -25.65 -21.61
CA PHE A 101 -7.81 -25.51 -21.48
C PHE A 101 -7.08 -26.85 -21.64
N ALA A 102 -6.13 -26.88 -22.57
CA ALA A 102 -5.21 -27.98 -22.77
C ALA A 102 -3.94 -27.46 -23.49
N PRO A 103 -2.81 -28.17 -23.35
CA PRO A 103 -1.63 -27.89 -24.14
C PRO A 103 -1.93 -27.99 -25.65
N ASN A 104 -1.28 -27.16 -26.47
CA ASN A 104 -1.35 -27.21 -27.94
C ASN A 104 -2.77 -27.09 -28.52
N ASN A 105 -3.63 -26.28 -27.89
CA ASN A 105 -5.01 -26.08 -28.35
C ASN A 105 -5.15 -25.23 -29.62
N ASN A 106 -4.05 -24.69 -30.15
CA ASN A 106 -4.06 -23.71 -31.23
C ASN A 106 -4.87 -24.19 -32.44
N ASP A 107 -4.55 -25.37 -32.98
CA ASP A 107 -5.25 -25.93 -34.14
C ASP A 107 -6.71 -26.26 -33.84
N ARG A 108 -7.00 -26.79 -32.64
CA ARG A 108 -8.36 -27.13 -32.22
C ARG A 108 -9.26 -25.90 -32.16
N ILE A 109 -8.73 -24.78 -31.69
CA ILE A 109 -9.45 -23.50 -31.64
C ILE A 109 -9.69 -22.98 -33.05
N ILE A 110 -8.64 -22.94 -33.89
CA ILE A 110 -8.73 -22.47 -35.29
C ILE A 110 -9.76 -23.30 -36.08
N ASP A 111 -9.75 -24.63 -35.92
CA ASP A 111 -10.71 -25.50 -36.58
C ASP A 111 -12.13 -25.30 -36.05
N ARG A 112 -12.31 -25.10 -34.74
CA ARG A 112 -13.64 -24.88 -34.17
C ARG A 112 -14.26 -23.57 -34.65
N LEU A 113 -13.47 -22.50 -34.82
CA LEU A 113 -13.93 -21.20 -35.31
C LEU A 113 -14.58 -21.27 -36.69
N LYS A 114 -14.14 -22.20 -37.56
CA LYS A 114 -14.74 -22.41 -38.89
C LYS A 114 -16.23 -22.77 -38.80
N TYR A 115 -16.63 -23.49 -37.75
CA TYR A 115 -17.99 -24.00 -37.56
C TYR A 115 -18.87 -23.17 -36.63
N ILE A 116 -18.35 -22.07 -36.07
CA ILE A 116 -19.13 -21.16 -35.23
C ILE A 116 -19.89 -20.19 -36.14
N TYR A 117 -21.20 -20.10 -35.97
CA TYR A 117 -22.05 -19.20 -36.76
C TYR A 117 -22.85 -18.28 -35.84
N PRO A 118 -23.02 -16.99 -36.20
CA PRO A 118 -23.77 -16.11 -35.34
C PRO A 118 -25.28 -16.38 -35.39
N ARG A 119 -25.94 -16.47 -34.24
CA ARG A 119 -27.37 -16.87 -34.17
C ARG A 119 -28.23 -16.10 -33.19
N GLY A 120 -27.73 -15.95 -31.96
CA GLY A 120 -28.48 -15.69 -30.74
C GLY A 120 -28.35 -14.26 -30.23
N THR A 121 -28.62 -14.09 -28.95
CA THR A 121 -28.46 -12.81 -28.22
C THR A 121 -27.04 -12.68 -27.66
N THR A 122 -26.73 -11.56 -27.01
CA THR A 122 -25.40 -11.20 -26.49
C THR A 122 -25.38 -11.26 -24.95
N PRO A 123 -25.29 -12.44 -24.30
CA PRO A 123 -25.30 -12.59 -22.84
C PRO A 123 -23.89 -12.47 -22.23
N ILE A 124 -23.32 -11.27 -22.20
CA ILE A 124 -21.92 -11.01 -21.79
C ILE A 124 -21.70 -11.38 -20.32
N ALA A 125 -22.51 -10.84 -19.40
CA ALA A 125 -22.38 -11.04 -17.97
C ALA A 125 -22.46 -12.52 -17.60
N TYR A 126 -23.47 -13.24 -18.10
CA TYR A 126 -23.61 -14.68 -17.87
C TYR A 126 -22.43 -15.47 -18.44
N SER A 127 -21.94 -15.08 -19.61
CA SER A 127 -20.79 -15.74 -20.24
C SER A 127 -19.49 -15.51 -19.46
N LEU A 128 -19.30 -14.33 -18.88
CA LEU A 128 -18.18 -14.04 -17.97
C LEU A 128 -18.28 -14.82 -16.66
N GLU A 129 -19.48 -14.96 -16.08
CA GLU A 129 -19.70 -15.78 -14.89
C GLU A 129 -19.38 -17.26 -15.13
N GLN A 130 -19.79 -17.82 -16.27
CA GLN A 130 -19.41 -19.20 -16.62
C GLN A 130 -17.90 -19.30 -16.90
N SER A 131 -17.30 -18.27 -17.49
CA SER A 131 -15.86 -18.21 -17.74
C SER A 131 -15.01 -18.32 -16.48
N ALA A 132 -15.48 -17.76 -15.37
CA ALA A 132 -14.83 -17.92 -14.07
C ALA A 132 -14.62 -19.40 -13.67
N LYS A 133 -15.51 -20.31 -14.12
CA LYS A 133 -15.52 -21.72 -13.72
C LYS A 133 -14.59 -22.59 -14.58
N ASP A 134 -14.08 -22.04 -15.68
CA ASP A 134 -13.27 -22.80 -16.63
C ASP A 134 -11.80 -22.83 -16.31
N PHE A 135 -11.32 -21.83 -15.56
CA PHE A 135 -9.94 -21.77 -15.16
C PHE A 135 -9.65 -22.86 -14.13
N PRO A 136 -8.70 -23.77 -14.40
CA PRO A 136 -8.23 -24.71 -13.40
C PRO A 136 -7.64 -23.95 -12.22
N LYS A 137 -7.87 -24.44 -11.00
CA LYS A 137 -7.31 -23.86 -9.78
C LYS A 137 -5.80 -24.14 -9.72
N ASP A 138 -4.99 -23.16 -10.09
CA ASP A 138 -3.53 -23.21 -10.00
C ASP A 138 -2.96 -21.79 -9.91
N ASN A 139 -2.28 -21.48 -8.82
CA ASN A 139 -1.73 -20.14 -8.55
C ASN A 139 -0.43 -19.86 -9.32
N ASN A 140 0.12 -20.86 -10.03
CA ASN A 140 1.29 -20.66 -10.90
C ASN A 140 0.93 -20.08 -12.27
N TYR A 141 -0.36 -19.87 -12.54
CA TYR A 141 -0.86 -19.34 -13.80
C TYR A 141 -1.53 -17.99 -13.58
N ARG A 142 -1.22 -17.04 -14.46
CA ARG A 142 -2.05 -15.85 -14.65
C ARG A 142 -3.27 -16.23 -15.48
N ASN A 143 -4.47 -15.87 -15.03
CA ASN A 143 -5.71 -16.16 -15.75
C ASN A 143 -6.22 -14.89 -16.45
N ILE A 144 -6.40 -14.95 -17.76
CA ILE A 144 -6.84 -13.82 -18.57
C ILE A 144 -8.04 -14.24 -19.42
N ILE A 145 -9.09 -13.42 -19.43
CA ILE A 145 -10.19 -13.52 -20.38
C ILE A 145 -10.01 -12.41 -21.41
N ILE A 146 -9.94 -12.79 -22.69
CA ILE A 146 -10.01 -11.83 -23.80
C ILE A 146 -11.40 -11.94 -24.39
N ILE A 147 -12.22 -10.90 -24.21
CA ILE A 147 -13.56 -10.84 -24.82
C ILE A 147 -13.45 -10.15 -26.18
N ILE A 148 -14.00 -10.77 -27.21
CA ILE A 148 -14.06 -10.23 -28.57
C ILE A 148 -15.54 -10.03 -28.88
N THR A 149 -16.00 -8.78 -28.84
CA THR A 149 -17.43 -8.40 -28.95
C THR A 149 -17.62 -7.22 -29.90
N ASP A 150 -18.80 -7.09 -30.50
CA ASP A 150 -19.19 -5.91 -31.27
C ASP A 150 -20.17 -4.97 -30.55
N GLY A 151 -20.54 -5.28 -29.32
CA GLY A 151 -21.64 -4.60 -28.66
C GLY A 151 -21.73 -4.78 -27.15
N ILE A 152 -22.80 -4.17 -26.65
CA ILE A 152 -23.18 -4.08 -25.24
C ILE A 152 -24.05 -5.27 -24.84
N GLU A 153 -24.19 -5.46 -23.54
CA GLU A 153 -25.08 -6.48 -22.96
C GLU A 153 -26.52 -6.33 -23.46
N SER A 154 -27.17 -7.47 -23.76
CA SER A 154 -28.55 -7.52 -24.29
C SER A 154 -29.53 -8.25 -23.38
N CYS A 155 -29.04 -8.78 -22.26
CA CYS A 155 -29.75 -9.66 -21.35
C CYS A 155 -29.85 -9.11 -19.91
N ASP A 156 -29.84 -7.78 -19.76
CA ASP A 156 -29.99 -7.06 -18.48
C ASP A 156 -28.95 -7.44 -17.40
N GLY A 157 -27.83 -8.07 -17.81
CA GLY A 157 -26.70 -8.36 -16.95
C GLY A 157 -25.85 -7.13 -16.65
N ASP A 158 -24.99 -7.22 -15.65
CA ASP A 158 -24.00 -6.19 -15.32
C ASP A 158 -22.57 -6.72 -15.54
N PRO A 159 -21.98 -6.51 -16.74
CA PRO A 159 -20.61 -6.93 -17.03
C PRO A 159 -19.56 -6.28 -16.12
N CYS A 160 -19.81 -5.06 -15.62
CA CYS A 160 -18.90 -4.37 -14.71
C CYS A 160 -18.82 -5.10 -13.36
N ALA A 161 -19.99 -5.43 -12.79
CA ALA A 161 -20.07 -6.16 -11.52
C ALA A 161 -19.40 -7.54 -11.63
N VAL A 162 -19.63 -8.26 -12.74
CA VAL A 162 -18.99 -9.57 -12.96
C VAL A 162 -17.49 -9.43 -13.17
N SER A 163 -17.01 -8.41 -13.88
CA SER A 163 -15.58 -8.13 -14.04
C SER A 163 -14.88 -7.93 -12.69
N LEU A 164 -15.51 -7.18 -11.78
CA LEU A 164 -14.97 -6.98 -10.43
C LEU A 164 -14.85 -8.30 -9.65
N GLU A 165 -15.84 -9.19 -9.75
CA GLU A 165 -15.81 -10.50 -9.12
C GLU A 165 -14.77 -11.46 -9.75
N LEU A 166 -14.47 -11.30 -11.04
CA LEU A 166 -13.40 -12.03 -11.71
C LEU A 166 -12.02 -11.58 -11.22
N GLN A 167 -11.80 -10.27 -11.09
CA GLN A 167 -10.53 -9.72 -10.62
C GLN A 167 -10.23 -10.14 -9.18
N LYS A 168 -11.25 -10.23 -8.31
CA LYS A 168 -11.12 -10.79 -6.95
C LYS A 168 -10.70 -12.27 -6.92
N LYS A 169 -10.79 -12.97 -8.05
CA LYS A 169 -10.36 -14.36 -8.23
C LYS A 169 -9.08 -14.48 -9.06
N ASP A 170 -8.34 -13.38 -9.22
CA ASP A 170 -7.12 -13.29 -10.03
C ASP A 170 -7.35 -13.65 -11.51
N ILE A 171 -8.55 -13.33 -12.02
CA ILE A 171 -8.92 -13.48 -13.44
C ILE A 171 -9.10 -12.09 -14.05
N PHE A 172 -8.20 -11.73 -14.97
CA PHE A 172 -8.17 -10.39 -15.57
C PHE A 172 -8.92 -10.37 -16.89
N LEU A 173 -9.86 -9.43 -17.02
CA LEU A 173 -10.62 -9.24 -18.24
C LEU A 173 -9.95 -8.20 -19.14
N ARG A 174 -9.85 -8.50 -20.43
CA ARG A 174 -9.35 -7.60 -21.47
C ARG A 174 -10.39 -7.45 -22.57
N PRO A 175 -11.18 -6.37 -22.55
CA PRO A 175 -12.18 -6.11 -23.56
C PRO A 175 -11.59 -5.75 -24.92
N PHE A 176 -11.98 -6.50 -25.94
CA PHE A 176 -11.67 -6.23 -27.33
C PHE A 176 -12.97 -5.98 -28.11
N VAL A 177 -13.09 -4.77 -28.65
CA VAL A 177 -14.32 -4.28 -29.25
C VAL A 177 -14.15 -4.06 -30.75
N ILE A 178 -15.02 -4.66 -31.54
CA ILE A 178 -15.01 -4.60 -33.01
C ILE A 178 -16.15 -3.72 -33.51
N GLY A 179 -15.82 -2.70 -34.31
CA GLY A 179 -16.83 -1.99 -35.10
C GLY A 179 -17.79 -1.10 -34.32
N LEU A 180 -17.49 -0.78 -33.05
CA LEU A 180 -18.13 0.36 -32.37
C LEU A 180 -17.52 1.65 -32.92
N GLY A 181 -18.36 2.40 -33.64
CA GLY A 181 -18.06 3.76 -34.06
C GLY A 181 -17.68 4.64 -32.85
N MET A 182 -17.00 5.74 -33.12
CA MET A 182 -16.39 6.66 -32.14
C MET A 182 -17.43 7.43 -31.29
N GLU A 183 -18.38 6.76 -30.66
CA GLU A 183 -19.32 7.37 -29.72
C GLU A 183 -18.80 7.17 -28.29
N GLU A 184 -18.42 8.28 -27.64
CA GLU A 184 -17.93 8.34 -26.25
C GLU A 184 -18.87 7.65 -25.24
N LYS A 185 -20.16 7.49 -25.58
CA LYS A 185 -21.15 6.84 -24.72
C LYS A 185 -20.87 5.37 -24.44
N PHE A 186 -20.27 4.64 -25.39
CA PHE A 186 -19.97 3.22 -25.20
C PHE A 186 -18.65 2.99 -24.46
N ALA A 187 -17.73 3.97 -24.47
CA ALA A 187 -16.45 3.87 -23.77
C ALA A 187 -16.63 3.64 -22.26
N ALA A 188 -17.55 4.38 -21.64
CA ALA A 188 -17.82 4.31 -20.21
C ALA A 188 -18.33 2.93 -19.76
N GLU A 189 -19.06 2.22 -20.62
CA GLU A 189 -19.59 0.87 -20.33
C GLU A 189 -18.52 -0.22 -20.34
N PHE A 190 -17.41 0.00 -21.07
CA PHE A 190 -16.28 -0.95 -21.11
C PHE A 190 -15.13 -0.55 -20.18
N GLU A 191 -15.01 0.72 -19.79
CA GLU A 191 -13.96 1.20 -18.86
C GLU A 191 -13.96 0.44 -17.52
N CYS A 192 -15.15 0.11 -17.01
CA CYS A 192 -15.29 -0.67 -15.77
C CYS A 192 -14.78 -2.11 -15.90
N MET A 193 -14.71 -2.64 -17.14
CA MET A 193 -14.29 -4.01 -17.43
C MET A 193 -12.77 -4.11 -17.60
N GLY A 194 -12.06 -2.99 -17.61
CA GLY A 194 -10.63 -2.88 -17.84
C GLY A 194 -10.30 -1.98 -19.03
N GLU A 195 -9.02 -1.88 -19.37
CA GLU A 195 -8.58 -1.22 -20.60
C GLU A 195 -9.18 -1.93 -21.81
N TYR A 196 -10.00 -1.21 -22.59
CA TYR A 196 -10.63 -1.73 -23.79
C TYR A 196 -9.91 -1.25 -25.05
N PHE A 197 -9.95 -2.09 -26.09
CA PHE A 197 -9.29 -1.80 -27.35
C PHE A 197 -10.31 -1.75 -28.48
N ASN A 198 -10.33 -0.62 -29.20
CA ASN A 198 -11.18 -0.45 -30.37
C ASN A 198 -10.37 -0.72 -31.64
N ALA A 199 -10.65 -1.81 -32.34
CA ALA A 199 -10.08 -2.04 -33.65
C ALA A 199 -10.77 -1.14 -34.68
N LYS A 200 -10.09 -0.05 -35.05
CA LYS A 200 -10.43 0.72 -36.27
C LYS A 200 -9.90 0.04 -37.53
N ASP A 201 -8.83 -0.75 -37.39
CA ASP A 201 -8.24 -1.60 -38.42
C ASP A 201 -7.60 -2.86 -37.80
N ILE A 202 -7.34 -3.87 -38.65
CA ILE A 202 -6.76 -5.17 -38.27
C ILE A 202 -5.31 -5.03 -37.80
N SER A 203 -4.59 -4.02 -38.28
CA SER A 203 -3.19 -3.79 -37.93
C SER A 203 -3.04 -3.22 -36.51
N ALA A 204 -3.91 -2.29 -36.10
CA ALA A 204 -3.99 -1.81 -34.73
C ALA A 204 -4.40 -2.94 -33.76
N PHE A 205 -5.29 -3.84 -34.19
CA PHE A 205 -5.62 -5.05 -33.44
C PHE A 205 -4.37 -5.88 -33.13
N GLN A 206 -3.57 -6.21 -34.15
CA GLN A 206 -2.37 -7.03 -33.99
C GLN A 206 -1.32 -6.33 -33.11
N ALA A 207 -1.17 -5.01 -33.23
CA ALA A 207 -0.24 -4.23 -32.42
C ALA A 207 -0.62 -4.21 -30.93
N VAL A 208 -1.90 -3.96 -30.63
CA VAL A 208 -2.44 -4.01 -29.25
C VAL A 208 -2.23 -5.38 -28.64
N LEU A 209 -2.52 -6.42 -29.42
CA LEU A 209 -2.45 -7.79 -28.97
C LEU A 209 -1.01 -8.23 -28.71
N ASN A 210 -0.08 -7.93 -29.61
CA ASN A 210 1.35 -8.12 -29.34
C ASN A 210 1.77 -7.35 -28.09
N GLY A 211 1.21 -6.15 -27.85
CA GLY A 211 1.38 -5.41 -26.60
C GLY A 211 0.89 -6.17 -25.36
N ILE A 212 -0.30 -6.79 -25.39
CA ILE A 212 -0.83 -7.61 -24.28
C ILE A 212 0.04 -8.86 -24.05
N LEU A 213 0.51 -9.48 -25.12
CA LEU A 213 1.37 -10.66 -25.05
C LEU A 213 2.75 -10.31 -24.50
N ASP A 214 3.37 -9.24 -25.00
CA ASP A 214 4.61 -8.71 -24.45
C ASP A 214 4.42 -8.28 -23.00
N GLN A 215 3.28 -7.67 -22.66
CA GLN A 215 2.97 -7.28 -21.30
C GLN A 215 2.80 -8.46 -20.36
N SER A 216 2.11 -9.51 -20.80
CA SER A 216 1.84 -10.67 -19.95
C SER A 216 3.00 -11.66 -19.89
N LEU A 217 3.90 -11.67 -20.87
CA LEU A 217 4.90 -12.74 -21.02
C LEU A 217 6.33 -12.25 -20.89
N SER A 218 6.59 -10.97 -21.16
CA SER A 218 7.92 -10.39 -20.97
C SER A 218 8.12 -9.94 -19.53
N LYS A 219 9.32 -10.19 -19.03
CA LYS A 219 9.76 -9.72 -17.72
C LYS A 219 9.61 -8.19 -17.66
N THR A 220 8.74 -7.73 -16.78
CA THR A 220 8.53 -6.32 -16.52
C THR A 220 9.23 -5.96 -15.23
N THR A 221 9.91 -4.81 -15.24
CA THR A 221 10.56 -4.32 -14.05
C THR A 221 10.13 -2.90 -13.74
N ALA A 222 10.22 -2.52 -12.48
CA ALA A 222 10.02 -1.15 -12.05
C ALA A 222 11.13 -0.70 -11.11
N SER A 223 11.45 0.58 -11.17
CA SER A 223 12.18 1.29 -10.12
C SER A 223 11.29 2.37 -9.55
N VAL A 224 11.33 2.53 -8.23
CA VAL A 224 10.61 3.60 -7.53
C VAL A 224 11.63 4.69 -7.22
N GLU A 225 11.39 5.90 -7.69
CA GLU A 225 12.26 7.05 -7.44
C GLU A 225 11.66 7.90 -6.33
N LEU A 226 12.31 7.92 -5.17
CA LEU A 226 11.88 8.71 -4.02
C LEU A 226 12.53 10.11 -4.06
N LEU A 227 11.71 11.09 -4.44
CA LEU A 227 12.15 12.43 -4.81
C LEU A 227 12.04 13.42 -3.65
N ASP A 228 12.99 14.35 -3.57
CA ASP A 228 12.89 15.52 -2.70
C ASP A 228 11.92 16.59 -3.25
N GLN A 229 11.84 17.72 -2.54
CA GLN A 229 11.03 18.89 -2.91
C GLN A 229 11.40 19.49 -4.29
N ASN A 230 12.64 19.30 -4.74
CA ASN A 230 13.17 19.78 -6.01
C ASN A 230 13.08 18.73 -7.13
N GLY A 231 12.53 17.55 -6.85
CA GLY A 231 12.45 16.45 -7.80
C GLY A 231 13.74 15.63 -7.94
N LYS A 232 14.69 15.74 -7.00
CA LYS A 232 15.92 14.95 -7.02
C LYS A 232 15.73 13.62 -6.29
N PRO A 233 16.14 12.48 -6.87
CA PRO A 233 16.05 11.18 -6.22
C PRO A 233 17.15 11.08 -5.17
N VAL A 234 16.82 11.34 -3.91
CA VAL A 234 17.81 11.36 -2.81
C VAL A 234 17.37 10.53 -1.62
N GLU A 235 16.08 10.22 -1.53
CA GLU A 235 15.49 9.47 -0.45
C GLU A 235 15.70 7.98 -0.64
N LYS A 236 15.85 7.25 0.46
CA LYS A 236 16.07 5.81 0.50
C LYS A 236 15.84 5.25 1.90
N ASP A 237 15.94 3.93 2.01
CA ASP A 237 15.79 3.13 3.22
C ASP A 237 14.37 3.27 3.83
N VAL A 238 13.37 3.40 2.94
CA VAL A 238 11.94 3.50 3.30
C VAL A 238 11.23 2.28 2.74
N ASN A 239 10.32 1.70 3.51
CA ASN A 239 9.48 0.61 3.03
C ASN A 239 8.51 1.10 1.95
N VAL A 240 8.42 0.34 0.87
CA VAL A 240 7.50 0.56 -0.25
C VAL A 240 6.66 -0.69 -0.43
N SER A 241 5.35 -0.49 -0.53
CA SER A 241 4.35 -1.55 -0.72
C SER A 241 3.65 -1.35 -2.05
N PHE A 242 3.53 -2.42 -2.84
CA PHE A 242 2.73 -2.44 -4.06
C PHE A 242 1.40 -3.11 -3.76
N ILE A 243 0.36 -2.30 -3.61
CA ILE A 243 -0.99 -2.78 -3.28
C ILE A 243 -1.78 -2.89 -4.57
N ASN A 244 -2.44 -4.02 -4.80
CA ASN A 244 -3.38 -4.16 -5.90
C ASN A 244 -4.55 -3.19 -5.71
N SER A 245 -4.73 -2.25 -6.65
CA SER A 245 -5.72 -1.16 -6.51
C SER A 245 -7.17 -1.66 -6.44
N PHE A 246 -7.45 -2.88 -6.90
CA PHE A 246 -8.80 -3.47 -6.87
C PHE A 246 -9.07 -4.29 -5.60
N THR A 247 -8.12 -5.12 -5.18
CA THR A 247 -8.31 -6.02 -4.03
C THR A 247 -7.88 -5.39 -2.70
N GLY A 248 -7.00 -4.40 -2.73
CA GLY A 248 -6.38 -3.81 -1.55
C GLY A 248 -5.33 -4.70 -0.88
N ILE A 249 -4.92 -5.80 -1.52
CA ILE A 249 -3.93 -6.75 -1.00
C ILE A 249 -2.52 -6.32 -1.43
N SER A 250 -1.54 -6.46 -0.53
CA SER A 250 -0.13 -6.23 -0.86
C SER A 250 0.39 -7.39 -1.72
N GLU A 251 0.84 -7.07 -2.92
CA GLU A 251 1.43 -8.03 -3.85
C GLU A 251 2.90 -8.29 -3.50
N PHE A 252 3.61 -7.23 -3.10
CA PHE A 252 4.94 -7.35 -2.54
C PHE A 252 5.38 -6.07 -1.83
N ASP A 253 6.34 -6.25 -0.93
CA ASP A 253 6.94 -5.21 -0.12
C ASP A 253 8.46 -5.26 -0.26
N PHE A 254 9.10 -4.10 -0.24
CA PHE A 254 10.56 -4.02 -0.13
C PHE A 254 10.99 -2.77 0.64
N ILE A 255 12.25 -2.75 1.07
CA ILE A 255 12.87 -1.53 1.56
C ILE A 255 13.59 -0.90 0.36
N HIS A 256 13.18 0.31 -0.02
CA HIS A 256 13.80 1.03 -1.12
C HIS A 256 15.28 1.25 -0.83
N PHE A 257 16.16 0.72 -1.66
CA PHE A 257 17.59 0.96 -1.56
C PHE A 257 18.10 1.71 -2.80
N ARG A 258 19.20 2.43 -2.56
CA ARG A 258 19.89 3.22 -3.58
C ARG A 258 21.39 3.05 -3.41
N ASP A 259 22.06 2.73 -4.51
CA ASP A 259 23.49 2.43 -4.50
C ASP A 259 24.36 3.71 -4.33
N ARG A 260 25.68 3.52 -4.31
CA ARG A 260 26.65 4.63 -4.15
C ARG A 260 26.67 5.59 -5.36
N ASN A 261 26.21 5.13 -6.52
CA ASN A 261 26.13 5.93 -7.74
C ASN A 261 24.77 6.64 -7.86
N GLY A 262 23.86 6.41 -6.91
CA GLY A 262 22.54 7.04 -6.86
C GLY A 262 21.47 6.31 -7.66
N LYS A 263 21.73 5.08 -8.13
CA LYS A 263 20.74 4.28 -8.86
C LYS A 263 19.83 3.53 -7.87
N PRO A 264 18.49 3.58 -8.02
CA PRO A 264 17.58 2.81 -7.18
C PRO A 264 17.60 1.33 -7.56
N ASP A 265 17.08 0.50 -6.65
CA ASP A 265 16.81 -0.89 -6.96
C ASP A 265 15.73 -1.06 -8.02
N THR A 266 15.77 -2.22 -8.66
CA THR A 266 14.81 -2.65 -9.67
C THR A 266 14.10 -3.89 -9.17
N VAL A 267 12.77 -3.84 -9.16
CA VAL A 267 11.90 -4.95 -8.76
C VAL A 267 11.19 -5.53 -9.96
N GLU A 268 10.88 -6.82 -9.93
CA GLU A 268 10.01 -7.44 -10.91
C GLU A 268 8.56 -7.18 -10.53
N VAL A 269 7.73 -6.87 -11.52
CA VAL A 269 6.34 -6.43 -11.31
C VAL A 269 5.41 -7.10 -12.31
N ASP A 270 4.17 -7.34 -11.91
CA ASP A 270 3.14 -7.85 -12.82
C ASP A 270 2.41 -6.66 -13.49
N PRO A 271 2.67 -6.38 -14.77
CA PRO A 271 2.06 -5.23 -15.42
C PRO A 271 0.59 -5.43 -15.76
N VAL A 272 0.02 -6.62 -15.54
CA VAL A 272 -1.41 -6.86 -15.70
C VAL A 272 -2.19 -6.23 -14.55
N LEU A 273 -1.57 -6.11 -13.38
CA LEU A 273 -2.15 -5.47 -12.21
C LEU A 273 -2.06 -3.94 -12.31
N SER A 274 -3.03 -3.27 -11.70
CA SER A 274 -2.91 -1.86 -11.32
C SER A 274 -2.50 -1.77 -9.86
N TYR A 275 -1.62 -0.82 -9.55
CA TYR A 275 -1.05 -0.70 -8.21
C TYR A 275 -1.31 0.66 -7.57
N ASP A 276 -1.65 0.64 -6.29
CA ASP A 276 -1.44 1.75 -5.38
C ASP A 276 -0.08 1.55 -4.71
N VAL A 277 0.89 2.41 -5.02
CA VAL A 277 2.23 2.34 -4.45
C VAL A 277 2.28 3.19 -3.19
N ILE A 278 2.47 2.54 -2.05
CA ILE A 278 2.54 3.19 -0.74
C ILE A 278 3.99 3.30 -0.32
N VAL A 279 4.46 4.51 -0.05
CA VAL A 279 5.76 4.76 0.58
C VAL A 279 5.50 5.08 2.05
N ASN A 280 5.98 4.20 2.94
CA ASN A 280 5.72 4.25 4.37
C ASN A 280 6.62 5.28 5.09
N THR A 281 6.58 6.52 4.61
CA THR A 281 7.06 7.70 5.34
C THR A 281 6.12 8.04 6.50
N VAL A 282 6.46 9.05 7.30
CA VAL A 282 5.60 9.54 8.39
C VAL A 282 5.16 10.97 8.09
N PRO A 283 3.88 11.22 7.73
CA PRO A 283 2.84 10.24 7.37
C PRO A 283 3.12 9.54 6.02
N PRO A 284 2.40 8.46 5.66
CA PRO A 284 2.63 7.72 4.42
C PRO A 284 2.22 8.52 3.17
N VAL A 285 2.93 8.30 2.05
CA VAL A 285 2.58 8.86 0.73
C VAL A 285 2.06 7.74 -0.16
N VAL A 286 0.92 7.99 -0.83
CA VAL A 286 0.30 7.01 -1.73
C VAL A 286 0.26 7.58 -3.14
N LYS A 287 0.79 6.82 -4.11
CA LYS A 287 0.58 7.06 -5.54
C LYS A 287 -0.42 6.03 -6.06
N ARG A 288 -1.63 6.48 -6.36
CA ARG A 288 -2.74 5.61 -6.77
C ARG A 288 -2.74 5.31 -8.27
N ASN A 289 -3.33 4.18 -8.64
CA ASN A 289 -3.62 3.79 -10.02
C ASN A 289 -2.36 3.85 -10.92
N VAL A 290 -1.25 3.28 -10.45
CA VAL A 290 -0.01 3.17 -11.21
C VAL A 290 -0.18 2.07 -12.26
N TYR A 291 -0.12 2.48 -13.53
CA TYR A 291 -0.11 1.59 -14.69
C TYR A 291 1.33 1.34 -15.15
N LEU A 292 1.60 0.09 -15.51
CA LEU A 292 2.93 -0.35 -15.93
C LEU A 292 2.89 -0.81 -17.38
N LYS A 293 3.87 -0.36 -18.16
CA LYS A 293 4.08 -0.84 -19.52
C LYS A 293 4.85 -2.15 -19.44
N GLY A 294 4.17 -3.25 -19.75
CA GLY A 294 4.81 -4.54 -19.66
C GLY A 294 5.91 -4.77 -20.71
N GLY A 295 6.81 -5.69 -20.41
CA GLY A 295 8.03 -5.96 -21.20
C GLY A 295 9.08 -4.85 -21.18
N THR A 296 8.85 -3.79 -20.41
CA THR A 296 9.78 -2.66 -20.30
C THR A 296 10.18 -2.39 -18.86
N HIS A 297 11.19 -1.54 -18.69
CA HIS A 297 11.52 -0.97 -17.38
C HIS A 297 10.66 0.27 -17.14
N ASN A 298 9.94 0.28 -16.03
CA ASN A 298 9.05 1.36 -15.61
C ASN A 298 9.71 2.18 -14.49
N VAL A 299 9.51 3.50 -14.51
CA VAL A 299 10.01 4.39 -13.46
C VAL A 299 8.83 5.06 -12.77
N ILE A 300 8.74 4.90 -11.45
CA ILE A 300 7.64 5.39 -10.62
C ILE A 300 8.16 6.48 -9.70
N ASP A 301 7.95 7.73 -10.11
CA ASP A 301 8.37 8.90 -9.33
C ASP A 301 7.38 9.21 -8.21
N ILE A 302 7.87 9.31 -6.96
CA ILE A 302 7.07 9.67 -5.79
C ILE A 302 7.81 10.75 -4.98
N LYS A 303 7.17 11.91 -4.77
CA LYS A 303 7.74 12.98 -3.94
C LYS A 303 7.58 12.64 -2.46
N THR A 304 8.68 12.42 -1.77
CA THR A 304 8.74 12.08 -0.36
C THR A 304 9.83 12.86 0.37
N PRO A 305 9.86 14.20 0.31
CA PRO A 305 10.89 14.97 0.98
C PRO A 305 10.85 14.73 2.50
N GLN A 306 11.98 14.40 3.12
CA GLN A 306 12.04 14.05 4.54
C GLN A 306 13.12 14.83 5.29
N GLY A 307 12.89 15.01 6.60
CA GLY A 307 13.88 15.48 7.56
C GLY A 307 13.76 14.72 8.89
N ASN A 308 14.76 14.85 9.75
CA ASN A 308 14.76 14.19 11.05
C ASN A 308 14.22 15.13 12.13
N LEU A 309 13.41 14.61 13.05
CA LEU A 309 13.06 15.25 14.31
C LEU A 309 13.70 14.48 15.46
N ASN A 310 14.45 15.21 16.27
CA ASN A 310 15.11 14.68 17.44
C ASN A 310 14.77 15.54 18.65
N VAL A 311 14.04 14.96 19.60
CA VAL A 311 13.71 15.60 20.88
C VAL A 311 14.49 14.90 21.99
N ARG A 312 15.43 15.63 22.59
CA ARG A 312 16.32 15.13 23.64
C ARG A 312 15.91 15.62 25.02
N GLN A 313 15.97 14.73 25.99
CA GLN A 313 15.80 15.04 27.39
C GLN A 313 16.70 14.16 28.25
N LYS A 314 17.45 14.77 29.16
CA LYS A 314 18.26 14.04 30.16
C LYS A 314 17.38 13.61 31.34
N ASN A 315 17.79 12.57 32.04
CA ASN A 315 17.15 12.05 33.25
C ASN A 315 15.67 11.68 33.10
N THR A 316 15.28 11.12 31.95
CA THR A 316 13.89 10.66 31.71
C THR A 316 13.44 9.56 32.67
N PHE A 317 14.39 8.82 33.26
CA PHE A 317 14.12 7.78 34.27
C PHE A 317 13.50 8.31 35.58
N GLU A 318 13.47 9.63 35.80
CA GLU A 318 12.78 10.23 36.95
C GLU A 318 11.26 10.22 36.78
N TYR A 319 10.76 10.08 35.55
CA TYR A 319 9.33 9.88 35.31
C TYR A 319 8.91 8.45 35.62
N ASP A 320 7.66 8.30 36.04
CA ASP A 320 7.09 6.98 36.35
C ASP A 320 6.89 6.11 35.09
N ARG A 321 6.95 6.71 33.90
CA ARG A 321 6.75 6.08 32.59
C ARG A 321 7.63 6.72 31.54
N ASP A 322 7.90 5.99 30.47
CA ASP A 322 8.60 6.52 29.30
C ASP A 322 7.84 7.70 28.71
N VAL A 323 8.58 8.77 28.42
CA VAL A 323 8.00 9.98 27.83
C VAL A 323 7.80 9.76 26.34
N GLN A 324 6.57 9.97 25.91
CA GLN A 324 6.14 9.89 24.53
C GLN A 324 5.79 11.28 23.99
N ILE A 325 5.86 11.43 22.67
CA ILE A 325 5.60 12.68 21.96
C ILE A 325 4.53 12.39 20.92
N LEU A 326 3.37 13.01 21.08
CA LEU A 326 2.34 12.99 20.06
C LEU A 326 2.68 14.03 19.01
N ILE A 327 2.92 13.57 17.78
CA ILE A 327 3.19 14.45 16.64
C ILE A 327 1.90 14.65 15.88
N LYS A 328 1.50 15.91 15.71
CA LYS A 328 0.30 16.31 14.97
C LYS A 328 0.70 17.19 13.81
N LYS A 329 -0.02 17.12 12.69
CA LYS A 329 0.20 18.04 11.58
C LYS A 329 -0.37 19.41 11.96
N SER A 330 0.39 20.51 11.85
CA SER A 330 -0.08 21.84 12.31
C SER A 330 -1.34 22.36 11.60
N SER A 331 -1.71 21.78 10.46
CA SER A 331 -2.95 22.12 9.75
C SER A 331 -4.21 21.45 10.33
N GLY A 332 -4.08 20.58 11.35
CA GLY A 332 -5.18 19.82 11.93
C GLY A 332 -4.85 19.26 13.31
N SER A 333 -5.75 18.43 13.86
CA SER A 333 -5.56 17.80 15.18
C SER A 333 -5.20 16.31 15.11
N GLU A 334 -5.03 15.78 13.90
CA GLU A 334 -4.71 14.38 13.66
C GLU A 334 -3.30 14.06 14.17
N ILE A 335 -3.20 13.01 15.01
CA ILE A 335 -1.93 12.47 15.49
C ILE A 335 -1.39 11.57 14.37
N ILE A 336 -0.24 11.95 13.82
CA ILE A 336 0.41 11.21 12.73
C ILE A 336 1.44 10.20 13.25
N ASN A 337 1.96 10.39 14.46
CA ASN A 337 2.92 9.50 15.07
C ASN A 337 2.96 9.64 16.59
N ASN A 338 3.37 8.56 17.25
CA ASN A 338 3.72 8.54 18.66
C ASN A 338 5.22 8.22 18.79
N GLN A 339 6.05 9.25 18.97
CA GLN A 339 7.49 9.14 19.02
C GLN A 339 7.99 9.05 20.47
N ALA A 340 8.84 8.07 20.77
CA ALA A 340 9.56 8.02 22.05
C ALA A 340 10.54 9.19 22.16
N ILE A 341 10.67 9.80 23.35
CA ILE A 341 11.71 10.79 23.57
C ILE A 341 13.10 10.15 23.41
N ASN A 342 14.11 10.96 23.06
CA ASN A 342 15.47 10.48 22.78
C ASN A 342 15.59 9.46 21.63
N SER A 343 14.60 9.39 20.73
CA SER A 343 14.73 8.66 19.47
C SER A 343 14.95 9.61 18.30
N ASP A 344 15.61 9.10 17.25
CA ASP A 344 15.71 9.76 15.96
C ASP A 344 14.59 9.24 15.06
N GLN A 345 13.78 10.12 14.49
CA GLN A 345 12.67 9.76 13.63
C GLN A 345 12.61 10.67 12.40
N LYS A 346 12.43 10.05 11.22
CA LYS A 346 12.17 10.76 9.97
C LYS A 346 10.69 11.11 9.85
N TYR A 347 10.42 12.31 9.35
CA TYR A 347 9.10 12.79 8.99
C TYR A 347 9.15 13.41 7.60
N LEU A 348 8.02 13.38 6.88
CA LEU A 348 7.85 14.20 5.68
C LEU A 348 8.06 15.68 6.02
N MET A 349 8.61 16.43 5.07
CA MET A 349 8.74 17.87 5.16
C MET A 349 7.37 18.51 5.46
N GLY A 350 7.32 19.40 6.44
CA GLY A 350 6.07 19.99 6.89
C GLY A 350 6.21 20.77 8.19
N SER A 351 5.08 21.26 8.69
CA SER A 351 4.98 21.88 10.02
C SER A 351 4.17 20.98 10.93
N TYR A 352 4.68 20.73 12.13
CA TYR A 352 4.11 19.83 13.10
C TYR A 352 3.98 20.48 14.47
N ASP A 353 2.94 20.08 15.19
CA ASP A 353 2.74 20.42 16.59
C ASP A 353 3.10 19.18 17.43
N LEU A 354 3.82 19.40 18.53
CA LEU A 354 4.36 18.37 19.41
C LEU A 354 3.67 18.50 20.76
N GLU A 355 3.05 17.41 21.22
CA GLU A 355 2.61 17.26 22.62
C GLU A 355 3.50 16.24 23.31
N ILE A 356 4.45 16.73 24.09
CA ILE A 356 5.38 15.91 24.85
C ILE A 356 4.70 15.56 26.18
N LEU A 357 4.47 14.27 26.42
CA LEU A 357 3.70 13.74 27.55
C LEU A 357 4.50 13.71 28.87
N THR A 358 5.18 14.81 29.18
CA THR A 358 5.81 15.07 30.48
C THR A 358 4.77 15.51 31.52
N LEU A 359 5.22 15.77 32.75
CA LEU A 359 4.38 16.34 33.80
C LEU A 359 4.91 17.73 34.22
N PRO A 360 4.18 18.85 34.02
CA PRO A 360 3.13 19.04 33.02
C PRO A 360 3.56 18.66 31.60
N LYS A 361 2.58 18.45 30.71
CA LYS A 361 2.84 18.29 29.27
C LYS A 361 3.48 19.56 28.71
N ILE A 362 4.37 19.38 27.75
CA ILE A 362 4.97 20.49 26.99
C ILE A 362 4.34 20.48 25.59
N GLU A 363 3.87 21.64 25.15
CA GLU A 363 3.30 21.84 23.82
C GLU A 363 4.22 22.75 23.01
N MET A 364 4.51 22.35 21.77
CA MET A 364 5.28 23.16 20.84
C MET A 364 4.57 23.17 19.49
N ASN A 365 4.25 24.36 18.98
CA ASN A 365 3.50 24.50 17.74
C ASN A 365 4.42 24.93 16.59
N ASN A 366 4.03 24.58 15.36
CA ASN A 366 4.66 25.01 14.12
C ASN A 366 6.17 24.66 14.04
N ILE A 367 6.53 23.46 14.49
CA ILE A 367 7.87 22.90 14.32
C ILE A 367 8.06 22.49 12.86
N LYS A 368 8.93 23.21 12.17
CA LYS A 368 9.22 22.98 10.75
C LYS A 368 10.29 21.89 10.58
N ILE A 369 9.94 20.85 9.83
CA ILE A 369 10.86 19.83 9.33
C ILE A 369 11.18 20.16 7.88
N ARG A 370 12.47 20.17 7.54
CA ARG A 370 13.00 20.54 6.22
C ARG A 370 13.76 19.37 5.60
N GLN A 371 13.82 19.36 4.27
CA GLN A 371 14.51 18.34 3.50
C GLN A 371 15.97 18.16 3.94
N GLY A 372 16.34 16.93 4.29
CA GLY A 372 17.70 16.52 4.66
C GLY A 372 18.24 17.12 5.96
N GLU A 373 17.48 17.98 6.65
CA GLU A 373 17.90 18.61 7.90
C GLU A 373 17.50 17.76 9.11
N THR A 374 18.28 17.85 10.19
CA THR A 374 17.90 17.32 11.51
C THR A 374 17.49 18.46 12.43
N ARG A 375 16.20 18.47 12.80
CA ARG A 375 15.65 19.39 13.80
C ARG A 375 15.88 18.82 15.19
N ASN A 376 16.86 19.39 15.90
CA ASN A 376 17.14 19.05 17.29
C ASN A 376 16.38 20.00 18.24
N ILE A 377 15.71 19.43 19.23
CA ILE A 377 15.01 20.13 20.32
C ILE A 377 15.50 19.51 21.63
N GLU A 378 16.04 20.31 22.53
CA GLU A 378 16.40 19.86 23.88
C GLU A 378 15.41 20.45 24.88
N ILE A 379 14.83 19.61 25.73
CA ILE A 379 13.99 20.06 26.85
C ILE A 379 14.69 19.83 28.19
N PRO A 380 14.38 20.63 29.22
CA PRO A 380 15.02 20.51 30.53
C PRO A 380 14.85 19.12 31.16
N ALA A 381 15.83 18.70 31.96
CA ALA A 381 15.70 17.46 32.72
C ALA A 381 14.62 17.63 33.80
N PRO A 382 13.81 16.60 34.08
CA PRO A 382 12.87 16.66 35.19
C PRO A 382 13.61 16.83 36.51
N GLY A 383 12.96 17.50 37.47
CA GLY A 383 13.27 17.33 38.88
C GLY A 383 12.45 16.18 39.47
N ARG A 384 12.86 15.70 40.63
CA ARG A 384 12.16 14.67 41.41
C ARG A 384 11.51 15.30 42.63
N ILE A 385 10.22 15.10 42.82
CA ILE A 385 9.54 15.49 44.06
C ILE A 385 9.33 14.26 44.92
N ASN A 386 9.73 14.35 46.19
CA ASN A 386 9.36 13.42 47.24
C ASN A 386 8.48 14.14 48.27
N MET A 387 7.20 13.79 48.31
CA MET A 387 6.25 14.30 49.30
C MET A 387 6.09 13.29 50.43
N VAL A 388 6.12 13.77 51.67
CA VAL A 388 5.82 12.97 52.88
C VAL A 388 4.61 13.58 53.57
N TYR A 389 3.63 12.76 53.90
CA TYR A 389 2.35 13.16 54.48
C TYR A 389 2.30 12.82 55.96
N SER A 390 1.92 13.79 56.81
CA SER A 390 1.73 13.55 58.24
C SER A 390 0.36 12.92 58.56
N SER A 391 -0.60 13.06 57.65
CA SER A 391 -1.96 12.50 57.77
C SER A 391 -2.57 12.20 56.40
N LYS A 392 -3.55 11.28 56.37
CA LYS A 392 -4.37 11.03 55.17
C LYS A 392 -5.21 12.27 54.84
N GLY A 393 -5.49 12.49 53.56
CA GLY A 393 -6.24 13.65 53.12
C GLY A 393 -6.56 13.67 51.63
N ILE A 394 -6.93 14.85 51.16
CA ILE A 394 -7.17 15.16 49.75
C ILE A 394 -6.22 16.28 49.34
N GLY A 395 -5.53 16.09 48.22
CA GLY A 395 -4.56 17.05 47.72
C GLY A 395 -4.49 17.13 46.20
N SER A 396 -4.17 18.32 45.71
CA SER A 396 -4.02 18.64 44.29
C SER A 396 -2.72 19.40 44.06
N LEU A 397 -2.08 19.13 42.92
CA LEU A 397 -0.90 19.84 42.46
C LEU A 397 -1.27 20.76 41.29
N TYR A 398 -0.74 21.98 41.32
CA TYR A 398 -0.92 22.99 40.28
C TYR A 398 0.43 23.52 39.82
N SER A 399 0.58 23.78 38.52
CA SER A 399 1.65 24.65 37.99
C SER A 399 1.19 26.10 38.03
N ILE A 400 2.15 27.02 38.12
CA ILE A 400 1.93 28.46 38.11
C ILE A 400 2.77 29.02 36.97
N ASN A 401 2.13 29.66 36.00
CA ASN A 401 2.84 30.31 34.88
C ASN A 401 3.37 31.70 35.29
N GLU A 402 4.12 32.34 34.39
CA GLU A 402 4.74 33.66 34.64
C GLU A 402 3.73 34.76 35.00
N ASN A 403 2.51 34.67 34.47
CA ASN A 403 1.42 35.60 34.76
C ASN A 403 0.66 35.25 36.06
N GLY A 404 1.13 34.27 36.83
CA GLY A 404 0.51 33.82 38.07
C GLY A 404 -0.75 32.96 37.89
N ARG A 405 -1.15 32.63 36.65
CA ARG A 405 -2.29 31.73 36.40
C ARG A 405 -1.90 30.32 36.79
N GLN A 406 -2.81 29.66 37.50
CA GLN A 406 -2.66 28.28 37.91
C GLN A 406 -3.27 27.32 36.88
N GLN A 407 -2.63 26.17 36.67
CA GLN A 407 -3.18 25.06 35.91
C GLN A 407 -3.13 23.80 36.78
N TRP A 408 -4.25 23.09 36.87
CA TRP A 408 -4.31 21.82 37.60
C TRP A 408 -3.49 20.74 36.86
N ILE A 409 -2.65 20.01 37.59
CA ILE A 409 -1.71 19.02 37.05
C ILE A 409 -2.20 17.61 37.34
N LYS A 410 -2.34 17.30 38.62
CA LYS A 410 -2.81 15.98 39.07
C LYS A 410 -3.36 16.05 40.48
N LYS A 411 -4.15 15.04 40.83
CA LYS A 411 -4.44 14.69 42.21
C LYS A 411 -3.19 14.07 42.82
N LEU A 412 -2.89 14.44 44.08
CA LEU A 412 -1.82 13.78 44.84
C LEU A 412 -2.34 12.41 45.31
N ASP A 413 -1.53 11.36 45.12
CA ASP A 413 -1.87 10.04 45.65
C ASP A 413 -1.52 10.00 47.14
N LEU A 414 -2.56 10.00 47.98
CA LEU A 414 -2.48 10.10 49.43
C LEU A 414 -2.87 8.78 50.11
N ARG A 415 -2.82 7.66 49.37
CA ARG A 415 -3.14 6.32 49.91
C ARG A 415 -2.02 5.78 50.82
N GLY A 416 -0.78 6.26 50.67
CA GLY A 416 0.37 5.96 51.52
C GLY A 416 0.86 7.16 52.34
N ASP A 417 2.00 7.01 53.01
CA ASP A 417 2.70 8.06 53.77
C ASP A 417 3.62 8.93 52.90
N LYS A 418 3.85 8.53 51.64
CA LYS A 418 4.75 9.21 50.71
C LYS A 418 4.25 9.14 49.26
N ALA A 419 4.62 10.13 48.46
CA ALA A 419 4.54 10.08 47.00
C ALA A 419 5.86 10.58 46.39
N SER A 420 6.33 9.89 45.35
CA SER A 420 7.51 10.27 44.58
C SER A 420 7.14 10.30 43.11
N PHE A 421 7.51 11.37 42.39
CA PHE A 421 7.32 11.45 40.94
C PHE A 421 8.24 12.51 40.30
N GLY A 422 8.61 12.29 39.04
CA GLY A 422 9.31 13.26 38.21
C GLY A 422 8.38 14.38 37.71
N ILE A 423 8.89 15.60 37.64
CA ILE A 423 8.16 16.78 37.16
C ILE A 423 9.10 17.73 36.41
N GLN A 424 8.58 18.44 35.41
CA GLN A 424 9.32 19.48 34.70
C GLN A 424 9.72 20.63 35.63
N PRO A 425 10.83 21.33 35.36
CA PRO A 425 11.17 22.54 36.08
C PRO A 425 10.07 23.60 35.97
N GLY A 426 9.88 24.37 37.04
CA GLY A 426 8.83 25.39 37.08
C GLY A 426 8.39 25.75 38.48
N LYS A 427 7.43 26.67 38.55
CA LYS A 427 6.80 27.09 39.81
C LYS A 427 5.50 26.30 40.02
N TYR A 428 5.32 25.78 41.21
CA TYR A 428 4.21 24.91 41.57
C TYR A 428 3.61 25.30 42.90
N LYS A 429 2.39 24.81 43.15
CA LYS A 429 1.81 24.77 44.49
C LYS A 429 1.03 23.50 44.70
N TYR A 430 1.01 23.03 45.94
CA TYR A 430 0.02 22.05 46.36
C TYR A 430 -1.08 22.71 47.17
N VAL A 431 -2.26 22.11 47.11
CA VAL A 431 -3.43 22.42 47.93
C VAL A 431 -3.80 21.12 48.62
N PHE A 432 -3.77 21.08 49.95
CA PHE A 432 -3.99 19.86 50.73
C PHE A 432 -4.90 20.11 51.92
N ARG A 433 -5.79 19.17 52.21
CA ARG A 433 -6.60 19.15 53.43
C ARG A 433 -6.60 17.75 54.01
N SER A 434 -6.27 17.63 55.30
CA SER A 434 -6.37 16.38 56.05
C SER A 434 -7.84 15.91 56.14
N ASP A 435 -8.07 14.60 56.09
CA ASP A 435 -9.40 14.03 56.30
C ASP A 435 -9.93 14.29 57.72
N ARG A 436 -9.02 14.53 58.68
CA ARG A 436 -9.36 14.88 60.07
C ARG A 436 -9.79 16.34 60.22
N ALA A 437 -9.59 17.18 59.20
CA ALA A 437 -9.91 18.61 59.28
C ALA A 437 -11.41 18.85 59.06
N MET A 438 -12.05 19.52 60.03
CA MET A 438 -13.51 19.74 60.06
C MET A 438 -14.00 20.91 59.17
N GLY A 439 -13.24 21.34 58.17
CA GLY A 439 -13.64 22.41 57.26
C GLY A 439 -12.60 22.81 56.22
N SER A 440 -13.02 23.50 55.16
CA SER A 440 -12.15 23.96 54.07
C SER A 440 -11.13 25.02 54.49
N LYS A 441 -11.40 25.80 55.55
CA LYS A 441 -10.48 26.80 56.11
C LYS A 441 -9.14 26.23 56.60
N TYR A 442 -9.07 24.93 56.83
CA TYR A 442 -7.83 24.22 57.24
C TYR A 442 -7.01 23.72 56.04
N THR A 443 -7.31 24.18 54.83
CA THR A 443 -6.56 23.79 53.62
C THR A 443 -5.20 24.46 53.62
N GLN A 444 -4.15 23.63 53.58
CA GLN A 444 -2.77 24.09 53.41
C GLN A 444 -2.49 24.37 51.94
N ILE A 445 -1.93 25.54 51.66
CA ILE A 445 -1.47 25.93 50.33
C ILE A 445 -0.01 26.34 50.47
N LYS A 446 0.88 25.74 49.67
CA LYS A 446 2.29 26.10 49.68
C LYS A 446 2.85 26.08 48.26
N GLU A 447 3.55 27.15 47.92
CA GLU A 447 4.28 27.28 46.66
C GLU A 447 5.72 26.77 46.81
N PHE A 448 6.27 26.25 45.72
CA PHE A 448 7.65 25.83 45.62
C PHE A 448 8.11 25.87 44.16
N THR A 449 9.43 25.87 43.96
CA THR A 449 10.04 25.87 42.62
C THR A 449 10.88 24.63 42.46
N VAL A 450 10.81 24.00 41.30
CA VAL A 450 11.64 22.85 40.92
C VAL A 450 12.61 23.28 39.84
N GLN A 451 13.89 23.01 40.05
CA GLN A 451 14.95 23.20 39.07
C GLN A 451 15.26 21.90 38.31
N SER A 452 15.89 22.02 37.14
CA SER A 452 16.28 20.88 36.30
C SER A 452 17.20 19.92 37.04
N GLY A 453 16.82 18.63 37.10
CA GLY A 453 17.59 17.58 37.79
C GLY A 453 17.57 17.67 39.33
N GLN A 454 16.83 18.61 39.92
CA GLN A 454 16.78 18.79 41.36
C GLN A 454 15.89 17.73 42.01
N THR A 455 16.32 17.17 43.16
CA THR A 455 15.43 16.42 44.05
C THR A 455 14.93 17.34 45.18
N LEU A 456 13.61 17.43 45.36
CA LEU A 456 12.97 18.26 46.38
C LEU A 456 12.14 17.39 47.34
N ASN A 457 12.42 17.53 48.64
CA ASN A 457 11.68 16.84 49.69
C ASN A 457 10.68 17.81 50.35
N ILE A 458 9.38 17.48 50.29
CA ILE A 458 8.30 18.33 50.80
C ILE A 458 7.57 17.58 51.91
N LYS A 459 7.54 18.17 53.12
CA LYS A 459 6.69 17.69 54.22
C LYS A 459 5.36 18.43 54.18
N ILE A 460 4.28 17.66 54.19
CA ILE A 460 2.89 18.15 54.23
C ILE A 460 2.33 17.74 55.60
N TYR A 461 1.83 18.73 56.34
CA TYR A 461 1.37 18.56 57.71
C TYR A 461 -0.14 18.37 57.75
#